data_AF-A0A9Q0PYW4-F1
#
_entry.id   AF-A0A9Q0PYW4-F1
#
_cell.length_a   1.000
_cell.length_b   1.000
_cell.length_c   1.000
_cell.angle_alpha   90.00
_cell.angle_beta   90.00
_cell.angle_gamma   90.00
#
_symmetry.space_group_name_H-M   'P 1'
#
loop_
_entity.id
_entity.type
_entity.pdbx_description
1 polymer ?
#
loop_
_entity_poly.entity_id
_entity_poly.type
_entity_poly.pdbx_seq_one_letter_code
_entity_poly.pdbx_strand_id
1 'polypeptide(L)'
;MRRGASFCLLLSLSLVLLGFVQAKPNYKDALAKSLLFFHGQRSGRLPASQRVSWRSDSGLSDGFSAHVDLTGGYYDAGDNVKFNFPMAFTTTMLSWSSLEYGKRMGPELANARAAIRWATDYLLKCATATPGKLYVGVEQPGRFSNSPCNTKVPIVILLDQQRARFTARILVIR
;
A
#
# COMPACT_ATOMS: atom_id res chain seq x y z
N MET A 1 -1.46 -48.11 38.26
CA MET A 1 -1.44 -48.30 36.80
C MET A 1 -2.59 -47.63 36.02
N ARG A 2 -3.68 -47.14 36.63
CA ARG A 2 -4.84 -46.57 35.89
C ARG A 2 -4.69 -45.14 35.34
N ARG A 3 -3.75 -44.33 35.84
CA ARG A 3 -3.58 -42.92 35.41
C ARG A 3 -2.86 -42.75 34.06
N GLY A 4 -1.96 -43.66 33.69
CA GLY A 4 -1.21 -43.59 32.42
C GLY A 4 -2.03 -43.93 31.18
N ALA A 5 -2.98 -44.87 31.29
CA ALA A 5 -3.85 -45.25 30.18
C ALA A 5 -4.80 -44.12 29.75
N SER A 6 -5.32 -43.35 30.71
CA SER A 6 -6.19 -42.19 30.43
C SER A 6 -5.44 -41.05 29.73
N PHE A 7 -4.19 -40.79 30.15
CA PHE A 7 -3.33 -39.80 29.49
C PHE A 7 -2.99 -40.20 28.04
N CYS A 8 -2.65 -41.47 27.80
CA CYS A 8 -2.43 -41.97 26.44
C CYS A 8 -3.70 -41.92 25.58
N LEU A 9 -4.88 -42.15 26.15
CA LEU A 9 -6.16 -42.04 25.43
C LEU A 9 -6.49 -40.59 25.05
N LEU A 10 -6.25 -39.64 25.95
CA LEU A 10 -6.44 -38.22 25.69
C LEU A 10 -5.42 -37.67 24.68
N LEU A 11 -4.16 -38.13 24.76
CA LEU A 11 -3.11 -37.75 23.82
C LEU A 11 -3.36 -38.34 22.42
N SER A 12 -3.79 -39.59 22.34
CA SER A 12 -4.19 -40.22 21.06
C SER A 12 -5.45 -39.59 20.48
N LEU A 13 -6.45 -39.26 21.30
CA LEU A 13 -7.64 -38.52 20.86
C LEU A 13 -7.28 -37.12 20.35
N SER A 14 -6.36 -36.41 21.01
CA SER A 14 -5.80 -35.13 20.56
C SER A 14 -5.08 -35.25 19.21
N LEU A 15 -4.23 -36.27 19.03
CA LEU A 15 -3.52 -36.55 17.78
C LEU A 15 -4.48 -36.94 16.63
N VAL A 16 -5.55 -37.69 16.95
CA VAL A 16 -6.62 -38.02 15.98
C VAL A 16 -7.40 -36.75 15.59
N LEU A 17 -7.75 -35.89 16.54
CA LEU A 17 -8.44 -34.61 16.27
C LEU A 17 -7.57 -33.64 15.45
N LEU A 18 -6.26 -33.60 15.67
CA LEU A 18 -5.31 -32.83 14.86
C LEU A 18 -5.15 -33.38 13.43
N GLY A 19 -5.31 -34.70 13.24
CA GLY A 19 -5.20 -35.37 11.95
C GLY A 19 -6.34 -35.09 10.96
N PHE A 20 -7.45 -34.49 11.41
CA PHE A 20 -8.63 -34.21 10.58
C PHE A 20 -8.86 -32.71 10.26
N VAL A 21 -7.93 -31.82 10.63
CA VAL A 21 -8.05 -30.40 10.25
C VAL A 21 -7.61 -30.21 8.80
N GLN A 22 -8.52 -30.48 7.86
CA GLN A 22 -8.29 -30.18 6.45
C GLN A 22 -8.68 -28.74 6.13
N ALA A 23 -7.71 -27.82 6.23
CA ALA A 23 -7.89 -26.46 5.77
C ALA A 23 -7.97 -26.43 4.23
N LYS A 24 -9.12 -26.03 3.68
CA LYS A 24 -9.32 -25.77 2.25
C LYS A 24 -9.50 -24.26 2.02
N PRO A 25 -8.44 -23.45 2.19
CA PRO A 25 -8.54 -22.00 2.02
C PRO A 25 -8.94 -21.64 0.60
N ASN A 26 -9.88 -20.70 0.46
CA ASN A 26 -10.31 -20.18 -0.83
C ASN A 26 -9.35 -19.07 -1.31
N TYR A 27 -8.26 -19.46 -1.97
CA TYR A 27 -7.25 -18.53 -2.46
C TYR A 27 -7.75 -17.57 -3.55
N LYS A 28 -8.80 -17.96 -4.30
CA LYS A 28 -9.42 -17.08 -5.29
C LYS A 28 -10.08 -15.88 -4.61
N ASP A 29 -10.84 -16.14 -3.56
CA ASP A 29 -11.49 -15.10 -2.76
C ASP A 29 -10.46 -14.25 -1.99
N ALA A 30 -9.41 -14.88 -1.43
CA ALA A 30 -8.32 -14.16 -0.78
C ALA A 30 -7.60 -13.19 -1.74
N LEU A 31 -7.30 -13.62 -2.97
CA LEU A 31 -6.70 -12.77 -4.00
C LEU A 31 -7.60 -11.59 -4.36
N ALA A 32 -8.89 -11.84 -4.60
CA ALA A 32 -9.86 -10.79 -4.92
C ALA A 32 -9.96 -9.73 -3.81
N LYS A 33 -9.95 -10.16 -2.54
CA LYS A 33 -9.96 -9.26 -1.37
C LYS A 33 -8.64 -8.52 -1.19
N SER A 34 -7.50 -9.16 -1.45
CA SER A 34 -6.19 -8.51 -1.43
C SER A 34 -6.11 -7.38 -2.48
N LEU A 35 -6.65 -7.59 -3.67
CA LEU A 35 -6.73 -6.53 -4.68
C LEU A 35 -7.77 -5.45 -4.33
N LEU A 36 -8.88 -5.83 -3.69
CA LEU A 36 -9.85 -4.86 -3.17
C LEU A 36 -9.24 -3.96 -2.08
N PHE A 37 -8.30 -4.46 -1.28
CA PHE A 37 -7.55 -3.64 -0.32
C PHE A 37 -6.81 -2.50 -1.04
N PHE A 38 -6.16 -2.74 -2.19
CA PHE A 38 -5.55 -1.66 -2.97
C PHE A 38 -6.58 -0.61 -3.40
N HIS A 39 -7.79 -1.00 -3.84
CA HIS A 39 -8.85 -0.01 -4.11
C HIS A 39 -9.15 0.87 -2.89
N GLY A 40 -9.17 0.25 -1.71
CA GLY A 40 -9.38 0.89 -0.41
C GLY A 40 -8.26 1.81 0.03
N GLN A 41 -7.06 1.76 -0.58
CA GLN A 41 -5.90 2.59 -0.23
C GLN A 41 -5.65 3.75 -1.22
N ARG A 42 -6.39 3.85 -2.32
CA ARG A 42 -6.15 4.88 -3.36
C ARG A 42 -6.27 6.30 -2.80
N SER A 43 -5.29 7.16 -3.04
CA SER A 43 -5.41 8.62 -2.91
C SER A 43 -5.64 9.25 -4.28
N GLY A 44 -6.13 10.50 -4.33
CA GLY A 44 -6.46 11.23 -5.54
C GLY A 44 -7.94 11.14 -5.93
N ARG A 45 -8.22 11.53 -7.18
CA ARG A 45 -9.56 11.39 -7.78
C ARG A 45 -9.82 9.92 -8.12
N LEU A 46 -10.84 9.32 -7.53
CA LEU A 46 -11.15 7.91 -7.71
C LEU A 46 -11.83 7.67 -9.08
N PRO A 47 -11.53 6.55 -9.76
CA PRO A 47 -12.19 6.23 -11.01
C PRO A 47 -13.64 5.81 -10.76
N ALA A 48 -14.53 6.06 -11.72
CA ALA A 48 -15.94 5.63 -11.64
C ALA A 48 -16.09 4.10 -11.47
N SER A 49 -15.10 3.32 -11.90
CA SER A 49 -15.03 1.86 -11.74
C SER A 49 -14.55 1.41 -10.35
N GLN A 50 -14.46 2.30 -9.37
CA GLN A 50 -14.07 1.99 -8.00
C GLN A 50 -15.10 1.07 -7.34
N ARG A 51 -14.62 -0.02 -6.72
CA ARG A 51 -15.47 -1.04 -6.08
C ARG A 51 -15.75 -0.78 -4.60
N VAL A 52 -15.00 0.14 -3.99
CA VAL A 52 -15.06 0.46 -2.55
C VAL A 52 -15.90 1.74 -2.37
N SER A 53 -17.15 1.58 -1.94
CA SER A 53 -18.16 2.65 -1.89
C SER A 53 -17.98 3.66 -0.75
N TRP A 54 -17.29 3.27 0.33
CA TRP A 54 -17.04 4.15 1.48
C TRP A 54 -15.81 5.05 1.30
N ARG A 55 -15.05 4.88 0.21
CA ARG A 55 -13.96 5.77 -0.19
C ARG A 55 -14.47 6.84 -1.15
N SER A 56 -13.94 8.05 -1.04
CA SER A 56 -14.22 9.19 -1.94
C SER A 56 -12.92 9.87 -2.36
N ASP A 57 -13.01 10.81 -3.30
CA ASP A 57 -11.91 11.65 -3.76
C ASP A 57 -11.18 12.30 -2.56
N SER A 58 -9.86 12.16 -2.50
CA SER A 58 -9.03 12.70 -1.41
C SER A 58 -7.65 13.12 -1.94
N GLY A 59 -6.91 13.97 -1.21
CA GLY A 59 -5.55 14.35 -1.62
C GLY A 59 -5.44 15.08 -2.95
N LEU A 60 -6.43 15.90 -3.26
CA LEU A 60 -6.48 16.67 -4.50
C LEU A 60 -5.53 17.87 -4.50
N SER A 61 -4.99 18.25 -3.34
CA SER A 61 -4.01 19.33 -3.15
C SER A 61 -2.58 18.82 -2.93
N ASP A 62 -2.34 17.52 -3.07
CA ASP A 62 -1.02 16.91 -2.93
C ASP A 62 -0.03 17.54 -3.93
N GLY A 63 1.04 18.17 -3.41
CA GLY A 63 2.08 18.82 -4.23
C GLY A 63 1.90 20.33 -4.46
N PHE A 64 0.77 20.91 -4.04
CA PHE A 64 0.46 22.34 -4.27
C PHE A 64 1.55 23.30 -3.76
N SER A 65 2.10 23.07 -2.55
CA SER A 65 3.17 23.92 -1.98
C SER A 65 4.45 23.91 -2.83
N ALA A 66 4.75 22.77 -3.45
CA ALA A 66 5.90 22.60 -4.32
C ALA A 66 5.58 22.94 -5.80
N HIS A 67 4.40 23.50 -6.08
CA HIS A 67 3.94 23.89 -7.42
C HIS A 67 3.95 22.73 -8.43
N VAL A 68 3.60 21.53 -7.96
CA VAL A 68 3.56 20.29 -8.77
C VAL A 68 2.28 19.51 -8.48
N ASP A 69 1.86 18.65 -9.41
CA ASP A 69 0.78 17.68 -9.19
C ASP A 69 1.35 16.36 -8.64
N LEU A 70 1.04 16.06 -7.38
CA LEU A 70 1.36 14.79 -6.74
C LEU A 70 0.10 14.01 -6.33
N THR A 71 -1.05 14.30 -6.94
CA THR A 71 -2.29 13.55 -6.73
C THR A 71 -2.18 12.12 -7.24
N GLY A 72 -2.86 11.17 -6.58
CA GLY A 72 -2.84 9.74 -6.93
C GLY A 72 -2.11 8.87 -5.91
N GLY A 73 -1.69 7.67 -6.29
CA GLY A 73 -0.89 6.78 -5.44
C GLY A 73 -1.69 6.13 -4.30
N TYR A 74 -0.98 5.52 -3.36
CA TYR A 74 -1.55 4.79 -2.24
C TYR A 74 -1.21 5.42 -0.89
N TYR A 75 -2.17 5.43 0.03
CA TYR A 75 -1.87 5.60 1.44
C TYR A 75 -1.17 4.35 1.97
N ASP A 76 -0.14 4.56 2.78
CA ASP A 76 0.78 3.50 3.20
C ASP A 76 0.10 2.48 4.12
N ALA A 77 -0.69 2.96 5.09
CA ALA A 77 -1.32 2.12 6.09
C ALA A 77 -2.72 2.65 6.47
N GLY A 78 -3.00 2.78 7.77
CA GLY A 78 -4.24 3.37 8.30
C GLY A 78 -4.21 4.89 8.42
N ASP A 79 -3.11 5.52 8.01
CA ASP A 79 -2.98 6.97 7.91
C ASP A 79 -3.29 7.45 6.48
N ASN A 80 -3.11 8.76 6.26
CA ASN A 80 -3.22 9.36 4.93
C ASN A 80 -1.85 9.83 4.41
N VAL A 81 -0.77 9.15 4.81
CA VAL A 81 0.59 9.45 4.36
C VAL A 81 0.96 8.55 3.20
N LYS A 82 1.66 9.11 2.21
CA LYS A 82 2.11 8.40 1.01
C LYS A 82 3.62 8.21 1.10
N PHE A 83 4.06 7.09 1.70
CA PHE A 83 5.49 6.75 1.76
C PHE A 83 5.92 6.03 0.47
N ASN A 84 6.79 6.66 -0.33
CA ASN A 84 7.11 6.13 -1.66
C ASN A 84 7.96 4.86 -1.61
N PHE A 85 8.80 4.68 -0.58
CA PHE A 85 9.65 3.49 -0.46
C PHE A 85 8.84 2.18 -0.29
N PRO A 86 7.96 2.04 0.72
CA PRO A 86 7.09 0.87 0.84
C PRO A 86 6.10 0.75 -0.33
N MET A 87 5.62 1.86 -0.90
CA MET A 87 4.78 1.82 -2.10
C MET A 87 5.51 1.25 -3.31
N ALA A 88 6.76 1.67 -3.57
CA ALA A 88 7.58 1.17 -4.66
C ALA A 88 7.92 -0.32 -4.47
N PHE A 89 8.25 -0.73 -3.24
CA PHE A 89 8.46 -2.15 -2.91
C PHE A 89 7.21 -2.98 -3.17
N THR A 90 6.05 -2.55 -2.67
CA THR A 90 4.76 -3.23 -2.86
C THR A 90 4.40 -3.34 -4.35
N THR A 91 4.60 -2.26 -5.11
CA THR A 91 4.36 -2.22 -6.56
C THR A 91 5.27 -3.19 -7.30
N THR A 92 6.54 -3.27 -6.90
CA THR A 92 7.52 -4.20 -7.48
C THR A 92 7.10 -5.65 -7.22
N MET A 93 6.75 -5.99 -5.98
CA MET A 93 6.31 -7.35 -5.63
C MET A 93 5.00 -7.74 -6.32
N LEU A 94 4.05 -6.81 -6.46
CA LEU A 94 2.81 -7.06 -7.19
C LEU A 94 3.06 -7.24 -8.70
N SER A 95 3.97 -6.44 -9.27
CA SER A 95 4.38 -6.54 -10.67
C SER A 95 5.07 -7.86 -10.96
N TRP A 96 6.04 -8.25 -10.13
CA TRP A 96 6.73 -9.54 -10.26
C TRP A 96 5.75 -10.70 -10.12
N SER A 97 4.87 -10.67 -9.11
CA SER A 97 3.84 -11.69 -8.93
C SER A 97 2.88 -11.78 -10.13
N SER A 98 2.54 -10.65 -10.75
CA SER A 98 1.67 -10.61 -11.93
C SER A 98 2.36 -11.15 -13.19
N LEU A 99 3.69 -10.96 -13.31
CA LEU A 99 4.49 -11.53 -14.39
C LEU A 99 4.60 -13.06 -14.23
N GLU A 100 4.95 -13.53 -13.04
CA GLU A 100 5.19 -14.95 -12.77
C GLU A 100 3.87 -15.76 -12.75
N TYR A 101 2.85 -15.25 -12.05
CA TYR A 101 1.63 -15.99 -11.75
C TYR A 101 0.38 -15.47 -12.46
N GLY A 102 0.52 -14.52 -13.39
CA GLY A 102 -0.61 -13.85 -14.03
C GLY A 102 -1.63 -14.81 -14.66
N LYS A 103 -1.17 -15.93 -15.26
CA LYS A 103 -2.06 -16.96 -15.82
C LYS A 103 -2.97 -17.60 -14.75
N ARG A 104 -2.49 -17.71 -13.50
CA ARG A 104 -3.20 -18.31 -12.36
C ARG A 104 -4.14 -17.30 -11.66
N MET A 105 -3.97 -16.00 -11.91
CA MET A 105 -4.83 -14.95 -11.35
C MET A 105 -6.20 -14.88 -12.04
N GLY A 106 -6.33 -15.43 -13.26
CA GLY A 106 -7.58 -15.43 -14.02
C GLY A 106 -8.14 -14.01 -14.22
N PRO A 107 -9.41 -13.73 -13.87
CA PRO A 107 -10.01 -12.41 -14.07
C PRO A 107 -9.36 -11.31 -13.21
N GLU A 108 -8.70 -11.67 -12.11
CA GLU A 108 -8.08 -10.70 -11.19
C GLU A 108 -6.80 -10.08 -11.74
N LEU A 109 -6.21 -10.63 -12.82
CA LEU A 109 -5.05 -10.04 -13.48
C LEU A 109 -5.30 -8.60 -13.95
N ALA A 110 -6.52 -8.29 -14.39
CA ALA A 110 -6.90 -6.93 -14.77
C ALA A 110 -6.88 -5.98 -13.56
N ASN A 111 -7.38 -6.42 -12.40
CA ASN A 111 -7.36 -5.64 -11.16
C ASN A 111 -5.93 -5.46 -10.65
N ALA A 112 -5.08 -6.49 -10.74
CA ALA A 112 -3.66 -6.39 -10.39
C ALA A 112 -2.93 -5.37 -11.28
N ARG A 113 -3.14 -5.39 -12.60
CA ARG A 113 -2.59 -4.39 -13.53
C ARG A 113 -3.09 -2.99 -13.22
N ALA A 114 -4.37 -2.82 -12.90
CA ALA A 114 -4.92 -1.53 -12.51
C ALA A 114 -4.33 -1.02 -11.18
N ALA A 115 -4.02 -1.91 -10.24
CA ALA A 115 -3.35 -1.55 -9.00
C ALA A 115 -1.90 -1.14 -9.22
N ILE A 116 -1.15 -1.91 -10.02
CA ILE A 116 0.22 -1.56 -10.43
C ILE A 116 0.25 -0.18 -11.10
N ARG A 117 -0.64 0.02 -12.08
CA ARG A 117 -0.73 1.30 -12.81
C ARG A 117 -0.99 2.48 -11.89
N TRP A 118 -1.88 2.33 -10.92
CA TRP A 118 -2.19 3.40 -9.97
C TRP A 118 -0.98 3.88 -9.18
N ALA A 119 -0.11 2.95 -8.76
CA ALA A 119 1.14 3.28 -8.08
C ALA A 119 2.19 3.84 -9.04
N THR A 120 2.39 3.21 -10.21
CA THR A 120 3.42 3.64 -11.15
C THR A 120 3.13 5.01 -11.75
N ASP A 121 1.87 5.34 -12.02
CA ASP A 121 1.49 6.66 -12.53
C ASP A 121 1.85 7.74 -11.50
N TYR A 122 1.65 7.48 -10.21
CA TYR A 122 2.06 8.38 -9.13
C TYR A 122 3.58 8.45 -8.94
N LEU A 123 4.29 7.31 -8.93
CA LEU A 123 5.74 7.27 -8.81
C LEU A 123 6.43 8.01 -9.98
N LEU A 124 5.85 7.92 -11.19
CA LEU A 124 6.31 8.65 -12.34
C LEU A 124 6.15 10.17 -12.14
N LYS A 125 4.98 10.64 -11.68
CA LYS A 125 4.79 12.05 -11.30
C LYS A 125 5.86 12.50 -10.30
N CYS A 126 6.10 11.72 -9.25
CA CYS A 126 7.12 12.02 -8.25
C CYS A 126 8.55 12.09 -8.81
N ALA A 127 8.86 11.35 -9.87
CA ALA A 127 10.19 11.34 -10.47
C ALA A 127 10.39 12.43 -11.54
N THR A 128 9.32 12.85 -12.22
CA THR A 128 9.41 13.77 -13.36
C THR A 128 8.89 15.18 -13.09
N ALA A 129 8.22 15.40 -11.95
CA ALA A 129 7.62 16.69 -11.61
C ALA A 129 8.64 17.84 -11.57
N THR A 130 9.90 17.58 -11.22
CA THR A 130 10.96 18.59 -11.28
C THR A 130 12.30 17.95 -11.65
N PRO A 131 12.99 18.41 -12.72
CA PRO A 131 14.30 17.87 -13.10
C PRO A 131 15.30 17.88 -11.94
N GLY A 132 15.97 16.75 -11.72
CA GLY A 132 16.96 16.59 -10.65
C GLY A 132 16.39 16.40 -9.24
N LYS A 133 15.07 16.32 -9.08
CA LYS A 133 14.43 16.06 -7.78
C LYS A 133 13.56 14.81 -7.83
N LEU A 134 13.59 14.05 -6.74
CA LEU A 134 12.66 12.94 -6.51
C LEU A 134 11.82 13.24 -5.27
N TYR A 135 10.51 13.24 -5.46
CA TYR A 135 9.54 13.33 -4.37
C TYR A 135 9.39 11.94 -3.74
N VAL A 136 9.56 11.82 -2.42
CA VAL A 136 9.56 10.51 -1.72
C VAL A 136 8.49 10.37 -0.64
N GLY A 137 7.76 11.44 -0.36
CA GLY A 137 6.65 11.40 0.58
C GLY A 137 5.71 12.59 0.41
N VAL A 138 4.41 12.35 0.65
CA VAL A 138 3.38 13.38 0.76
C VAL A 138 2.49 13.07 1.96
N GLU A 139 2.30 14.05 2.84
CA GLU A 139 1.36 14.00 3.95
C GLU A 139 0.28 15.07 3.78
N GLN A 140 -0.98 14.70 3.98
CA GLN A 140 -2.06 15.67 4.15
C GLN A 140 -2.08 16.19 5.59
N PRO A 141 -2.24 17.51 5.80
CA PRO A 141 -2.43 18.04 7.14
C PRO A 141 -3.76 17.53 7.73
N GLY A 142 -3.68 16.54 8.63
CA GLY A 142 -4.81 15.99 9.36
C GLY A 142 -4.92 16.54 10.79
N ARG A 143 -6.14 16.65 11.31
CA ARG A 143 -6.49 17.16 12.66
C ARG A 143 -5.89 16.34 13.82
N PHE A 144 -5.22 15.21 13.54
CA PHE A 144 -4.71 14.24 14.52
C PHE A 144 -3.22 13.88 14.33
N SER A 145 -2.47 14.60 13.50
CA SER A 145 -1.01 14.41 13.45
C SER A 145 -0.42 15.04 14.72
N ASN A 146 -0.14 14.23 15.73
CA ASN A 146 0.65 14.60 16.93
C ASN A 146 2.15 14.76 16.60
N SER A 147 2.49 14.90 15.32
CA SER A 147 3.83 15.24 14.88
C SER A 147 4.23 16.57 15.52
N PRO A 148 5.43 16.69 16.14
CA PRO A 148 5.90 17.95 16.76
C PRO A 148 5.92 19.12 15.78
N CYS A 149 5.94 18.84 14.48
CA CYS A 149 5.64 19.78 13.42
C CYS A 149 4.13 19.88 13.19
N ASN A 150 3.48 20.81 13.89
CA ASN A 150 2.13 21.29 13.58
C ASN A 150 2.12 22.09 12.25
N THR A 151 2.57 21.46 11.17
CA THR A 151 2.63 22.08 9.85
C THR A 151 1.33 21.80 9.13
N LYS A 152 0.48 22.82 9.04
CA LYS A 152 -0.72 22.88 8.17
C LYS A 152 -0.38 22.80 6.67
N VAL A 153 0.86 22.47 6.32
CA VAL A 153 1.39 22.43 4.95
C VAL A 153 1.82 20.99 4.62
N PRO A 154 1.55 20.53 3.39
CA PRO A 154 1.93 19.17 2.99
C PRO A 154 3.45 19.00 3.07
N ILE A 155 3.89 18.00 3.82
CA ILE A 155 5.30 17.64 3.92
C ILE A 155 5.67 16.94 2.61
N VAL A 156 6.57 17.58 1.88
CA VAL A 156 7.19 16.99 0.69
C VAL A 156 8.64 16.68 1.03
N ILE A 157 8.98 15.39 1.02
CA ILE A 157 10.36 14.95 1.18
C ILE A 157 10.99 14.88 -0.21
N LEU A 158 12.06 15.63 -0.42
CA LEU A 158 12.78 15.69 -1.68
C LEU A 158 14.18 15.09 -1.54
N LEU A 159 14.56 14.28 -2.53
CA LEU A 159 15.94 13.92 -2.77
C LEU A 159 16.45 14.74 -3.96
N ASP A 160 17.42 15.63 -3.72
CA ASP A 160 18.16 16.33 -4.76
C ASP A 160 19.26 15.42 -5.30
N GLN A 161 19.20 15.10 -6.60
CA GLN A 161 20.15 14.21 -7.28
C GLN A 161 21.38 14.97 -7.82
N GLN A 162 21.42 16.31 -7.77
CA GLN A 162 22.41 17.12 -8.49
C GLN A 162 23.82 17.16 -7.88
N ARG A 163 24.16 16.32 -6.88
CA ARG A 163 25.50 16.40 -6.26
C ARG A 163 26.04 15.16 -5.54
N ALA A 164 25.53 13.95 -5.81
CA ALA A 164 25.88 12.74 -5.05
C ALA A 164 25.81 12.91 -3.51
N ARG A 165 25.00 13.88 -3.06
CA ARG A 165 24.74 14.19 -1.65
C ARG A 165 23.25 14.08 -1.44
N PHE A 166 22.84 13.00 -0.78
CA PHE A 166 21.46 12.85 -0.32
C PHE A 166 21.20 13.89 0.77
N THR A 167 20.61 15.02 0.39
CA THR A 167 20.09 15.98 1.36
C THR A 167 18.58 15.82 1.37
N ALA A 168 18.06 15.10 2.37
CA ALA A 168 16.63 15.11 2.63
C ALA A 168 16.26 16.50 3.13
N ARG A 169 15.64 17.31 2.26
CA ARG A 169 15.03 18.57 2.68
C ARG A 169 13.56 18.29 2.93
N ILE A 170 13.15 18.40 4.20
CA ILE A 170 11.74 18.62 4.53
C ILE A 170 11.45 20.03 4.04
N LEU A 171 10.74 20.15 2.92
CA LEU A 171 10.35 21.45 2.41
C LEU A 171 9.16 21.95 3.25
N VAL A 172 9.46 22.54 4.41
CA VAL A 172 8.49 23.33 5.18
C VAL A 172 8.48 24.73 4.58
N ILE A 173 7.59 25.00 3.63
CA ILE A 173 7.38 26.36 3.15
C ILE A 173 6.45 27.05 4.16
N ARG A 174 6.98 28.06 4.88
CA ARG A 174 6.18 28.96 5.72
C ARG A 174 5.46 29.98 4.88
#